data_AF-A0A9D1VJJ1-F1
#
_entry.id   AF-A0A9D1VJJ1-F1
#
_cell.length_a   1.000
_cell.length_b   1.000
_cell.length_c   1.000
_cell.angle_alpha   90.00
_cell.angle_beta   90.00
_cell.angle_gamma   90.00
#
_symmetry.space_group_name_H-M   'P 1'
#
loop_
_entity.id
_entity.type
_entity.pdbx_description
1 polymer ?
#
loop_
_entity_poly.entity_id
_entity_poly.type
_entity_poly.pdbx_seq_one_letter_code
_entity_poly.pdbx_strand_id
1 'polypeptide(L)'
;MFCTKCGHKNPRSSKFCIKCGARLVSGSNPQPAAMPINRPQVTRPSPAPAKFFRKDNGWLWTIIILVVIFCGSAIYRQEQKQQRADIRSAVYDELSKSEFKVKIDQDEQEVEIVPYGDGAQYALRIIGNLAADSEAADEMDDSVKAISKKIDKKVGDGWTVGLQNPDNSKRYFWIYKDGKCKYRLQDHAVSYDDYDDYGYEDD
;
A
#
# COMPACT_ATOMS: atom_id res chain seq x y z
N MET A 1 43.78 5.53 -10.07
CA MET A 1 43.48 6.94 -10.38
C MET A 1 42.04 7.23 -9.99
N PHE A 2 41.72 8.45 -9.58
CA PHE A 2 40.36 8.79 -9.15
C PHE A 2 39.56 9.37 -10.32
N CYS A 3 38.28 8.98 -10.40
CA CYS A 3 37.38 9.53 -11.41
C CYS A 3 37.02 10.99 -11.07
N THR A 4 37.25 11.91 -12.01
CA THR A 4 36.89 13.33 -11.83
C THR A 4 35.39 13.59 -11.80
N LYS A 5 34.56 12.65 -12.25
CA LYS A 5 33.09 12.77 -12.23
C LYS A 5 32.44 12.28 -10.94
N CYS A 6 32.97 11.23 -10.30
CA CYS A 6 32.31 10.60 -9.15
C CYS A 6 33.23 10.27 -7.96
N GLY A 7 34.53 10.59 -8.05
CA GLY A 7 35.50 10.37 -6.98
C GLY A 7 35.90 8.90 -6.76
N HIS A 8 35.39 7.95 -7.54
CA HIS A 8 35.70 6.53 -7.35
C HIS A 8 37.16 6.20 -7.72
N LYS A 9 37.82 5.37 -6.89
CA LYS A 9 39.19 4.91 -7.12
C LYS A 9 39.19 3.78 -8.14
N ASN A 10 39.72 4.05 -9.34
CA ASN A 10 39.83 3.08 -10.42
C ASN A 10 41.27 2.55 -10.55
N PRO A 11 41.45 1.31 -11.07
CA PRO A 11 42.75 0.81 -11.51
C PRO A 11 43.43 1.76 -12.51
N ARG A 12 44.77 1.79 -12.54
CA ARG A 12 45.52 2.68 -13.45
C ARG A 12 45.35 2.31 -14.94
N SER A 13 44.99 1.07 -15.25
CA SER A 13 44.76 0.56 -16.62
C SER A 13 43.32 0.75 -17.13
N SER A 14 42.39 1.20 -16.29
CA SER A 14 40.99 1.34 -16.67
C SER A 14 40.76 2.54 -17.59
N LYS A 15 40.27 2.30 -18.81
CA LYS A 15 39.89 3.36 -19.77
C LYS A 15 38.60 4.10 -19.38
N PHE A 16 37.77 3.47 -18.54
CA PHE A 16 36.48 3.99 -18.09
C PHE A 16 36.31 3.75 -16.58
N CYS A 17 35.51 4.58 -15.93
CA CYS A 17 35.17 4.45 -14.51
C CYS A 17 34.19 3.30 -14.29
N ILE A 18 34.55 2.34 -13.45
CA ILE A 18 33.73 1.15 -13.18
C ILE A 18 32.40 1.48 -12.46
N LYS A 19 32.33 2.64 -11.80
CA LYS A 19 31.13 3.05 -11.05
C LYS A 19 30.13 3.88 -11.88
N CYS A 20 30.61 4.70 -12.83
CA CYS A 20 29.74 5.67 -13.52
C CYS A 20 29.93 5.70 -15.05
N GLY A 21 30.81 4.87 -15.60
CA GLY A 21 31.08 4.78 -17.04
C GLY A 21 31.90 5.94 -17.63
N ALA A 22 32.23 6.97 -16.86
CA ALA A 22 32.99 8.11 -17.37
C ALA A 22 34.38 7.71 -17.89
N ARG A 23 34.76 8.18 -19.10
CA ARG A 23 36.08 7.93 -19.69
C ARG A 23 37.17 8.56 -18.83
N LEU A 24 38.22 7.79 -18.55
CA LEU A 24 39.36 8.24 -17.78
C LEU A 24 40.49 8.57 -18.76
N VAL A 25 40.95 9.82 -18.74
CA VAL A 25 41.95 10.31 -19.71
C VAL A 25 43.31 9.72 -19.33
N SER A 26 43.72 8.65 -20.02
CA SER A 26 45.09 8.12 -19.93
C SER A 26 45.99 8.97 -20.82
N GLY A 27 46.84 9.80 -20.20
CA GLY A 27 47.83 10.60 -20.91
C GLY A 27 48.98 9.74 -21.44
N SER A 28 49.08 9.65 -22.76
CA SER A 28 50.34 9.63 -23.54
C SER A 28 49.99 9.56 -25.02
N ASN A 29 49.93 10.71 -25.70
CA ASN A 29 50.06 10.75 -27.15
C ASN A 29 51.23 11.71 -27.45
N PRO A 30 52.44 11.22 -27.74
CA PRO A 30 53.46 12.04 -28.36
C PRO A 30 52.97 12.34 -29.77
N GLN A 31 52.55 13.58 -29.98
CA GLN A 31 52.24 14.12 -31.30
C GLN A 31 53.52 14.11 -32.14
N PRO A 32 53.60 13.35 -33.25
CA PRO A 32 54.71 13.48 -34.17
C PRO A 32 54.55 14.80 -34.93
N ALA A 33 55.53 15.69 -34.77
CA ALA A 33 55.69 16.85 -35.62
C ALA A 33 56.07 16.38 -37.03
N ALA A 34 55.21 16.65 -38.02
CA ALA A 34 55.52 16.50 -39.43
C ALA A 34 55.13 17.78 -40.19
N MET A 35 56.18 18.46 -40.67
CA MET A 35 56.39 19.55 -41.64
C MET A 35 55.20 20.29 -42.31
N PRO A 36 55.36 21.60 -42.60
CA PRO A 36 54.43 22.36 -43.43
C PRO A 36 54.71 22.11 -44.93
N ILE A 37 53.79 21.42 -45.61
CA ILE A 37 53.69 21.45 -47.07
C ILE A 37 52.69 22.55 -47.45
N ASN A 38 53.21 23.59 -48.09
CA ASN A 38 52.43 24.70 -48.63
C ASN A 38 51.70 24.20 -49.89
N ARG A 39 50.41 23.87 -49.75
CA ARG A 39 49.52 23.51 -50.85
C ARG A 39 48.61 24.70 -51.16
N PRO A 40 48.47 25.13 -52.43
CA PRO A 40 47.50 26.16 -52.79
C PRO A 40 46.10 25.75 -52.35
N GLN A 41 45.51 26.52 -51.45
CA GLN A 41 44.11 26.35 -51.06
C GLN A 41 43.23 26.85 -52.19
N VAL A 42 42.64 25.92 -52.93
CA VAL A 42 41.49 26.21 -53.78
C VAL A 42 40.34 26.59 -52.86
N THR A 43 40.03 27.89 -52.77
CA THR A 43 38.86 28.41 -52.07
C THR A 43 37.59 27.97 -52.81
N ARG A 44 37.10 26.77 -52.51
CA ARG A 44 35.68 26.48 -52.75
C ARG A 44 34.88 27.28 -51.72
N PRO A 45 33.85 28.04 -52.11
CA PRO A 45 32.95 28.64 -51.16
C PRO A 45 32.35 27.51 -50.30
N SER A 46 32.68 27.53 -49.02
CA SER A 46 32.08 26.65 -48.03
C SER A 46 30.58 26.95 -48.01
N PRO A 47 29.68 25.99 -48.29
CA PRO A 47 28.29 26.20 -47.95
C PRO A 47 28.22 26.45 -46.44
N ALA A 48 27.55 27.54 -46.07
CA ALA A 48 27.33 27.90 -44.68
C ALA A 48 26.75 26.68 -43.92
N PRO A 49 27.14 26.45 -42.65
CA PRO A 49 26.55 25.36 -41.88
C PRO A 49 25.04 25.63 -41.79
N ALA A 50 24.26 24.81 -42.49
CA ALA A 50 22.82 24.79 -42.31
C ALA A 50 22.57 24.49 -40.83
N LYS A 51 22.10 25.50 -40.10
CA LYS A 51 21.61 25.33 -38.73
C LYS A 51 20.39 24.43 -38.86
N PHE A 52 20.61 23.11 -38.76
CA PHE A 52 19.53 22.16 -38.54
C PHE A 52 18.92 22.55 -37.19
N PHE A 53 17.85 23.34 -37.25
CA PHE A 53 17.00 23.61 -36.11
C PHE A 53 16.42 22.25 -35.67
N ARG A 54 17.12 21.59 -34.74
CA ARG A 54 16.51 20.55 -33.91
C ARG A 54 15.44 21.28 -33.11
N LYS A 55 14.20 21.24 -33.62
CA LYS A 55 13.02 21.62 -32.86
C LYS A 55 12.98 20.65 -31.68
N ASP A 56 13.47 21.08 -30.53
CA ASP A 56 13.46 20.28 -29.31
C ASP A 56 11.99 19.95 -29.00
N ASN A 57 11.60 18.71 -29.25
CA ASN A 57 10.28 18.18 -29.00
C ASN A 57 10.03 18.00 -27.49
N GLY A 58 10.54 18.90 -26.65
CA GLY A 58 10.36 18.87 -25.19
C GLY A 58 8.89 18.84 -24.80
N TRP A 59 8.03 19.52 -25.58
CA TRP A 59 6.58 19.47 -25.41
C TRP A 59 5.98 18.06 -25.59
N LEU A 60 6.60 17.24 -26.43
CA LEU A 60 6.19 15.86 -26.71
C LEU A 60 6.52 14.95 -25.50
N TRP A 61 7.67 15.17 -24.86
CA TRP A 61 8.02 14.51 -23.59
C TRP A 61 7.10 14.95 -22.44
N THR A 62 6.72 16.22 -22.37
CA THR A 62 5.75 16.67 -21.35
C THR A 62 4.39 16.01 -21.53
N ILE A 63 3.92 15.82 -22.77
CA ILE A 63 2.67 15.10 -23.05
C ILE A 63 2.78 13.64 -22.61
N ILE A 64 3.89 12.97 -22.93
CA ILE A 64 4.10 11.57 -22.53
C ILE A 64 4.06 11.43 -21.00
N ILE A 65 4.73 12.31 -20.26
CA ILE A 65 4.72 12.28 -18.79
C ILE A 65 3.30 12.50 -18.24
N LEU A 66 2.56 13.47 -18.78
CA LEU A 66 1.18 13.73 -18.35
C LEU A 66 0.27 12.53 -18.63
N VAL A 67 0.42 11.86 -19.78
CA VAL A 67 -0.33 10.64 -20.10
C VAL A 67 0.00 9.52 -19.13
N VAL A 68 1.27 9.31 -18.78
CA VAL A 68 1.68 8.29 -17.81
C VAL A 68 1.09 8.57 -16.42
N ILE A 69 1.12 9.82 -15.97
CA ILE A 69 0.51 10.21 -14.68
C ILE A 69 -1.00 9.99 -14.72
N PHE A 70 -1.67 10.40 -15.80
CA PHE A 70 -3.11 10.24 -15.94
C PHE A 70 -3.51 8.76 -15.96
N CYS A 71 -2.88 7.95 -16.80
CA CYS A 71 -3.11 6.50 -16.86
C CYS A 71 -2.79 5.82 -15.53
N GLY A 72 -1.65 6.13 -14.92
CA GLY A 72 -1.28 5.61 -13.60
C GLY A 72 -2.32 5.96 -12.52
N SER A 73 -2.82 7.20 -12.51
CA SER A 73 -3.86 7.62 -11.59
C SER A 73 -5.21 6.91 -11.83
N ALA A 74 -5.54 6.63 -13.09
CA ALA A 74 -6.76 5.92 -13.45
C ALA A 74 -6.69 4.44 -13.03
N ILE A 75 -5.57 3.78 -13.30
CA ILE A 75 -5.29 2.39 -12.87
C ILE A 75 -5.35 2.30 -11.34
N TYR A 76 -4.64 3.20 -10.64
CA TYR A 76 -4.66 3.24 -9.17
C TYR A 76 -6.08 3.42 -8.63
N ARG A 77 -6.87 4.36 -9.17
CA ARG A 77 -8.27 4.54 -8.76
C ARG A 77 -9.13 3.31 -9.03
N GLN A 78 -8.85 2.57 -10.11
CA GLN A 78 -9.56 1.34 -10.44
C GLN A 78 -9.23 0.23 -9.45
N GLU A 79 -7.95 0.03 -9.12
CA GLU A 79 -7.53 -0.91 -8.09
C GLU A 79 -8.15 -0.58 -6.73
N GLN A 80 -8.14 0.70 -6.33
CA GLN A 80 -8.76 1.15 -5.09
C GLN A 80 -10.26 0.85 -5.03
N LYS A 81 -10.97 1.02 -6.16
CA LYS A 81 -12.39 0.64 -6.25
C LYS A 81 -12.59 -0.87 -6.15
N GLN A 82 -11.73 -1.65 -6.79
CA GLN A 82 -11.78 -3.11 -6.76
C GLN A 82 -11.55 -3.63 -5.34
N GLN A 83 -10.51 -3.15 -4.65
CA GLN A 83 -10.23 -3.49 -3.25
C GLN A 83 -11.43 -3.19 -2.34
N ARG A 84 -12.06 -2.01 -2.47
CA ARG A 84 -13.27 -1.68 -1.69
C ARG A 84 -14.44 -2.61 -1.99
N ALA A 85 -14.59 -3.08 -3.22
CA ALA A 85 -15.62 -4.04 -3.59
C ALA A 85 -15.34 -5.41 -2.97
N ASP A 86 -14.09 -5.87 -3.03
CA ASP A 86 -13.66 -7.15 -2.48
C ASP A 86 -13.80 -7.19 -0.96
N ILE A 87 -13.44 -6.11 -0.26
CA ILE A 87 -13.65 -5.96 1.19
C ILE A 87 -15.15 -6.02 1.53
N ARG A 88 -15.99 -5.25 0.83
CA ARG A 88 -17.43 -5.26 1.11
C ARG A 88 -18.05 -6.62 0.83
N SER A 89 -17.64 -7.30 -0.24
CA SER A 89 -18.06 -8.68 -0.50
C SER A 89 -17.64 -9.58 0.66
N ALA A 90 -16.39 -9.53 1.10
CA ALA A 90 -15.93 -10.36 2.22
C ALA A 90 -16.77 -10.15 3.49
N VAL A 91 -17.17 -8.92 3.79
CA VAL A 91 -18.07 -8.62 4.92
C VAL A 91 -19.48 -9.16 4.66
N TYR A 92 -20.08 -8.89 3.51
CA TYR A 92 -21.47 -9.26 3.24
C TYR A 92 -21.68 -10.72 2.87
N ASP A 93 -20.59 -11.46 2.64
CA ASP A 93 -20.61 -12.93 2.55
C ASP A 93 -20.88 -13.56 3.93
N GLU A 94 -20.62 -12.84 5.04
CA GLU A 94 -20.78 -13.32 6.43
C GLU A 94 -21.92 -12.59 7.16
N LEU A 95 -22.13 -11.30 6.87
CA LEU A 95 -23.07 -10.44 7.60
C LEU A 95 -24.12 -9.82 6.66
N SER A 96 -25.34 -9.66 7.15
CA SER A 96 -26.41 -9.06 6.34
C SER A 96 -26.15 -7.58 6.06
N LYS A 97 -26.24 -7.20 4.78
CA LYS A 97 -26.19 -5.80 4.35
C LYS A 97 -27.34 -4.95 4.91
N SER A 98 -28.46 -5.55 5.31
CA SER A 98 -29.59 -4.83 5.94
C SER A 98 -29.32 -4.45 7.39
N GLU A 99 -28.36 -5.12 8.03
CA GLU A 99 -28.08 -4.99 9.46
C GLU A 99 -26.77 -4.26 9.74
N PHE A 100 -25.80 -4.36 8.82
CA PHE A 100 -24.44 -3.85 9.01
C PHE A 100 -23.99 -2.92 7.88
N LYS A 101 -23.28 -1.87 8.27
CA LYS A 101 -22.64 -0.91 7.37
C LYS A 101 -21.14 -1.06 7.48
N VAL A 102 -20.45 -1.01 6.33
CA VAL A 102 -18.99 -1.12 6.27
C VAL A 102 -18.37 0.25 5.97
N LYS A 103 -17.48 0.70 6.86
CA LYS A 103 -16.57 1.82 6.64
C LYS A 103 -15.17 1.28 6.37
N ILE A 104 -14.48 1.86 5.39
CA ILE A 104 -13.18 1.37 4.92
C ILE A 104 -12.24 2.58 4.84
N ASP A 105 -11.20 2.55 5.65
CA ASP A 105 -10.03 3.41 5.55
C ASP A 105 -8.91 2.65 4.83
N GLN A 106 -8.46 3.18 3.70
CA GLN A 106 -7.46 2.49 2.87
C GLN A 106 -6.04 2.94 3.22
N ASP A 107 -5.89 4.12 3.80
CA ASP A 107 -4.59 4.66 4.19
C ASP A 107 -4.14 3.97 5.48
N GLU A 108 -5.07 3.71 6.39
CA GLU A 108 -4.82 2.99 7.65
C GLU A 108 -5.01 1.46 7.52
N GLN A 109 -5.53 0.98 6.38
CA GLN A 109 -5.92 -0.41 6.16
C GLN A 109 -6.89 -0.92 7.23
N GLU A 110 -7.95 -0.15 7.49
CA GLU A 110 -8.94 -0.46 8.52
C GLU A 110 -10.34 -0.67 7.92
N VAL A 111 -11.04 -1.66 8.45
CA VAL A 111 -12.42 -1.99 8.13
C VAL A 111 -13.23 -1.98 9.42
N GLU A 112 -14.12 -1.01 9.51
CA GLU A 112 -15.05 -0.87 10.62
C GLU A 112 -16.43 -1.36 10.18
N ILE A 113 -16.91 -2.41 10.86
CA ILE A 113 -18.25 -2.97 10.70
C ILE A 113 -19.14 -2.32 11.75
N VAL A 114 -20.17 -1.61 11.30
CA VAL A 114 -21.07 -0.83 12.15
C VAL A 114 -22.47 -1.45 12.11
N PRO A 115 -22.98 -1.98 13.24
CA PRO A 115 -24.37 -2.42 13.32
C PRO A 115 -25.30 -1.20 13.25
N TYR A 116 -26.27 -1.24 12.34
CA TYR A 116 -27.24 -0.15 12.17
C TYR A 116 -28.69 -0.64 12.11
N GLY A 117 -28.93 -1.90 11.76
CA GLY A 117 -30.26 -2.50 11.84
C GLY A 117 -30.65 -2.82 13.28
N ASP A 118 -31.93 -2.68 13.59
CA ASP A 118 -32.45 -2.89 14.95
C ASP A 118 -32.16 -4.31 15.46
N GLY A 119 -32.20 -5.31 14.56
CA GLY A 119 -31.93 -6.71 14.89
C GLY A 119 -30.49 -6.92 15.33
N ALA A 120 -29.51 -6.46 14.54
CA ALA A 120 -28.10 -6.57 14.91
C ALA A 120 -27.75 -5.75 16.14
N GLN A 121 -28.29 -4.53 16.28
CA GLN A 121 -28.04 -3.73 17.49
C GLN A 121 -28.59 -4.42 18.73
N TYR A 122 -29.80 -4.98 18.66
CA TYR A 122 -30.41 -5.71 19.76
C TYR A 122 -29.61 -6.96 20.14
N ALA A 123 -29.25 -7.78 19.15
CA ALA A 123 -28.46 -8.99 19.37
C ALA A 123 -27.10 -8.68 20.04
N LEU A 124 -26.40 -7.67 19.53
CA LEU A 124 -25.10 -7.25 20.09
C LEU A 124 -25.21 -6.64 21.49
N ARG A 125 -26.33 -5.97 21.83
CA ARG A 125 -26.59 -5.51 23.20
C ARG A 125 -26.79 -6.67 24.17
N ILE A 126 -27.47 -7.73 23.74
CA ILE A 126 -27.63 -8.94 24.57
C ILE A 126 -26.26 -9.56 24.81
N ILE A 127 -25.48 -9.80 23.74
CA ILE A 127 -24.13 -10.35 23.84
C ILE A 127 -23.27 -9.50 24.78
N GLY A 128 -23.27 -8.18 24.59
CA GLY A 128 -22.42 -7.28 25.38
C GLY A 128 -22.76 -7.18 26.86
N ASN A 129 -24.02 -7.39 27.25
CA ASN A 129 -24.47 -7.15 28.63
C ASN A 129 -24.74 -8.43 29.42
N LEU A 130 -25.18 -9.50 28.76
CA LEU A 130 -25.77 -10.66 29.43
C LEU A 130 -25.18 -11.99 28.97
N ALA A 131 -24.53 -12.04 27.82
CA ALA A 131 -24.29 -13.30 27.11
C ALA A 131 -22.96 -13.26 26.36
N ALA A 132 -21.92 -12.71 26.99
CA ALA A 132 -20.62 -12.55 26.35
C ALA A 132 -19.99 -13.91 26.02
N ASP A 133 -20.23 -14.93 26.85
CA ASP A 133 -19.78 -16.31 26.70
C ASP A 133 -20.80 -17.22 26.01
N SER A 134 -21.86 -16.65 25.43
CA SER A 134 -22.88 -17.43 24.72
C SER A 134 -22.43 -17.91 23.34
N GLU A 135 -23.09 -18.96 22.85
CA GLU A 135 -22.91 -19.46 21.48
C GLU A 135 -23.10 -18.36 20.42
N ALA A 136 -24.05 -17.44 20.63
CA ALA A 136 -24.27 -16.31 19.74
C ALA A 136 -23.09 -15.33 19.69
N ALA A 137 -22.36 -15.17 20.80
CA ALA A 137 -21.15 -14.36 20.85
C ALA A 137 -20.00 -15.03 20.09
N ASP A 138 -19.87 -16.35 20.22
CA ASP A 138 -18.88 -17.14 19.49
C ASP A 138 -19.15 -17.17 17.99
N GLU A 139 -20.41 -17.31 17.57
CA GLU A 139 -20.81 -17.22 16.17
C GLU A 139 -20.43 -15.86 15.55
N MET A 140 -20.70 -14.77 16.26
CA MET A 140 -20.34 -13.42 15.79
C MET A 140 -18.81 -13.22 15.74
N ASP A 141 -18.08 -13.71 16.74
CA ASP A 141 -16.61 -13.69 16.76
C ASP A 141 -16.03 -14.43 15.54
N ASP A 142 -16.54 -15.63 15.27
CA ASP A 142 -16.13 -16.44 14.12
C ASP A 142 -16.47 -15.78 12.79
N SER A 143 -17.62 -15.12 12.65
CA SER A 143 -17.93 -14.29 11.48
C SER A 143 -16.91 -13.17 11.27
N VAL A 144 -16.57 -12.40 12.31
CA VAL A 144 -15.59 -11.29 12.20
C VAL A 144 -14.20 -11.82 11.83
N LYS A 145 -13.79 -12.95 12.43
CA LYS A 145 -12.55 -13.65 12.10
C LYS A 145 -12.54 -14.16 10.66
N ALA A 146 -13.64 -14.73 10.18
CA ALA A 146 -13.79 -15.20 8.81
C ALA A 146 -13.68 -14.04 7.82
N ILE A 147 -14.32 -12.91 8.09
CA ILE A 147 -14.18 -11.67 7.31
C ILE A 147 -12.71 -11.26 7.21
N SER A 148 -12.00 -11.18 8.34
CA SER A 148 -10.59 -10.78 8.36
C SER A 148 -9.72 -11.70 7.50
N LYS A 149 -9.91 -13.03 7.58
CA LYS A 149 -9.22 -14.01 6.72
C LYS A 149 -9.58 -13.86 5.24
N LYS A 150 -10.84 -13.58 4.91
CA LYS A 150 -11.28 -13.36 3.53
C LYS A 150 -10.65 -12.10 2.94
N ILE A 151 -10.54 -11.03 3.73
CA ILE A 151 -9.87 -9.79 3.31
C ILE A 151 -8.39 -10.04 3.06
N ASP A 152 -7.69 -10.69 4.00
CA ASP A 152 -6.29 -11.10 3.84
C ASP A 152 -6.07 -11.87 2.53
N LYS A 153 -6.94 -12.85 2.24
CA LYS A 153 -6.88 -13.65 1.01
C LYS A 153 -7.19 -12.87 -0.27
N LYS A 154 -8.19 -11.97 -0.26
CA LYS A 154 -8.67 -11.27 -1.47
C LYS A 154 -7.85 -10.01 -1.78
N VAL A 155 -7.37 -9.32 -0.75
CA VAL A 155 -6.81 -7.96 -0.85
C VAL A 155 -5.32 -7.92 -0.46
N GLY A 156 -4.87 -8.84 0.39
CA GLY A 156 -3.53 -8.86 0.97
C GLY A 156 -3.55 -8.56 2.46
N ASP A 157 -2.37 -8.60 3.07
CA ASP A 157 -2.15 -8.46 4.50
C ASP A 157 -2.18 -6.98 4.96
N GLY A 158 -2.12 -6.80 6.28
CA GLY A 158 -2.07 -5.50 6.95
C GLY A 158 -3.43 -4.99 7.43
N TRP A 159 -4.53 -5.60 7.00
CA TRP A 159 -5.89 -5.12 7.25
C TRP A 159 -6.39 -5.47 8.65
N THR A 160 -6.89 -4.44 9.34
CA THR A 160 -7.56 -4.58 10.63
C THR A 160 -9.06 -4.51 10.43
N VAL A 161 -9.80 -5.46 11.01
CA VAL A 161 -11.25 -5.56 10.95
C VAL A 161 -11.80 -5.46 12.36
N GLY A 162 -12.69 -4.51 12.61
CA GLY A 162 -13.35 -4.32 13.91
C GLY A 162 -14.87 -4.31 13.79
N LEU A 163 -15.57 -5.04 14.68
CA LEU A 163 -17.02 -4.91 14.86
C LEU A 163 -17.31 -3.93 15.99
N GLN A 164 -17.92 -2.81 15.65
CA GLN A 164 -18.18 -1.69 16.56
C GLN A 164 -19.31 -2.02 17.55
N ASN A 165 -19.16 -1.56 18.80
CA ASN A 165 -20.22 -1.60 19.78
C ASN A 165 -21.33 -0.58 19.41
N PRO A 166 -22.61 -0.99 19.31
CA PRO A 166 -23.70 -0.11 18.88
C PRO A 166 -23.95 1.08 19.82
N ASP A 167 -23.62 0.95 21.10
CA ASP A 167 -23.85 1.96 22.12
C ASP A 167 -22.60 2.83 22.39
N ASN A 168 -21.43 2.44 21.88
CA ASN A 168 -20.20 3.20 22.01
C ASN A 168 -19.29 3.02 20.80
N SER A 169 -19.28 4.03 19.92
CA SER A 169 -18.50 4.01 18.69
C SER A 169 -16.97 3.98 18.91
N LYS A 170 -16.48 4.21 20.13
CA LYS A 170 -15.05 4.11 20.48
C LYS A 170 -14.65 2.72 20.94
N ARG A 171 -15.60 1.79 21.05
CA ARG A 171 -15.38 0.42 21.50
C ARG A 171 -15.75 -0.56 20.40
N TYR A 172 -15.07 -1.70 20.44
CA TYR A 172 -15.31 -2.82 19.56
C TYR A 172 -15.65 -4.04 20.41
N PHE A 173 -16.44 -4.96 19.85
CA PHE A 173 -16.60 -6.29 20.43
C PHE A 173 -15.44 -7.20 20.04
N TRP A 174 -15.04 -7.14 18.78
CA TRP A 174 -13.98 -7.97 18.22
C TRP A 174 -13.10 -7.15 17.30
N ILE A 175 -11.79 -7.38 17.37
CA ILE A 175 -10.81 -6.81 16.46
C ILE A 175 -9.88 -7.94 15.98
N TYR A 176 -9.75 -8.08 14.67
CA TYR A 176 -8.86 -9.03 14.02
C TYR A 176 -7.94 -8.32 13.05
N LYS A 177 -6.68 -8.77 12.98
CA LYS A 177 -5.73 -8.33 11.96
C LYS A 177 -5.16 -9.55 11.26
N ASP A 178 -5.36 -9.63 9.95
CA ASP A 178 -4.91 -10.75 9.11
C ASP A 178 -5.35 -12.13 9.67
N GLY A 179 -6.61 -12.21 10.10
CA GLY A 179 -7.21 -13.40 10.72
C GLY A 179 -6.74 -13.72 12.14
N LYS A 180 -5.87 -12.90 12.73
CA LYS A 180 -5.38 -13.06 14.10
C LYS A 180 -6.13 -12.14 15.05
N CYS A 181 -6.63 -12.70 16.14
CA CYS A 181 -7.29 -11.95 17.20
C CYS A 181 -6.36 -10.87 17.76
N LYS A 182 -6.89 -9.65 17.91
CA LYS A 182 -6.27 -8.52 18.62
C LYS A 182 -7.04 -8.12 19.87
N TYR A 183 -8.35 -8.31 19.85
CA TYR A 183 -9.24 -8.02 20.96
C TYR A 183 -10.52 -8.86 20.82
N ARG A 184 -11.01 -9.39 21.94
CA ARG A 184 -12.29 -10.11 22.05
C ARG A 184 -13.01 -9.65 23.31
N LEU A 185 -14.31 -9.40 23.21
CA LEU A 185 -15.14 -9.04 24.36
C LEU A 185 -15.07 -10.11 25.46
N GLN A 186 -15.09 -11.38 25.07
CA GLN A 186 -15.15 -12.53 25.98
C GLN A 186 -13.98 -12.56 26.96
N ASP A 187 -12.80 -12.13 26.52
CA ASP A 187 -11.58 -12.10 27.33
C ASP A 187 -11.66 -11.01 28.45
N HIS A 188 -12.70 -10.18 28.44
CA HIS A 188 -12.91 -9.06 29.36
C HIS A 188 -14.27 -9.08 30.05
N ALA A 189 -15.16 -10.00 29.68
CA ALA A 189 -16.43 -10.17 30.35
C ALA A 189 -16.21 -10.92 31.67
N VAL A 190 -16.83 -10.43 32.75
CA VAL A 190 -16.86 -11.16 34.02
C VAL A 190 -18.00 -12.17 33.90
N SER A 191 -17.70 -13.47 34.00
CA SER A 191 -18.75 -14.50 33.98
C SER A 191 -19.69 -14.28 35.15
N TYR A 192 -20.99 -14.23 34.88
CA TYR A 192 -22.00 -14.05 35.92
C TYR A 192 -22.19 -15.29 36.81
N ASP A 193 -21.67 -16.45 36.38
CA ASP A 193 -21.78 -17.74 37.07
C ASP A 193 -21.08 -17.80 38.44
N ASP A 194 -20.29 -16.80 38.81
CA ASP A 194 -19.69 -16.71 40.16
C ASP A 194 -20.67 -16.23 41.24
N TYR A 195 -21.94 -15.92 40.89
CA TYR A 195 -22.96 -15.47 41.85
C TYR A 195 -23.90 -16.57 42.37
N ASP A 196 -23.79 -17.82 41.89
CA ASP A 196 -24.67 -18.91 42.31
C ASP A 196 -24.17 -19.71 43.53
N ASP A 197 -23.04 -19.32 44.15
CA ASP A 197 -22.58 -19.86 45.43
C ASP A 197 -23.08 -19.04 46.64
N TYR A 198 -24.35 -18.64 46.61
CA TYR A 198 -25.07 -18.32 47.85
C TYR A 198 -25.90 -19.54 48.22
N GLY A 199 -25.22 -20.52 48.83
CA GLY A 199 -25.86 -21.63 49.49
C GLY A 199 -26.96 -21.11 50.42
N TYR A 200 -28.22 -21.36 50.04
CA TYR A 200 -29.30 -21.41 51.00
C TYR A 200 -28.99 -22.62 51.88
N GLU A 201 -28.29 -22.39 52.99
CA GLU A 201 -28.27 -23.33 54.10
C GLU A 201 -29.72 -23.42 54.58
N ASP A 202 -30.38 -24.52 54.23
CA ASP A 202 -31.70 -24.89 54.77
C ASP A 202 -31.53 -25.12 56.29
N ASP A 203 -31.94 -24.14 57.10
CA ASP A 203 -32.14 -24.25 58.57
C ASP A 203 -33.54 -24.79 58.92
#